data_AF-A0A970HU58-F1
#
_entry.id   AF-A0A970HU58-F1
#
_cell.length_a   1.000
_cell.length_b   1.000
_cell.length_c   1.000
_cell.angle_alpha   90.00
_cell.angle_beta   90.00
_cell.angle_gamma   90.00
#
_symmetry.space_group_name_H-M   'P 1'
#
loop_
_entity.id
_entity.type
_entity.pdbx_description
1 polymer ?
#
loop_
_entity_poly.entity_id
_entity_poly.type
_entity_poly.pdbx_seq_one_letter_code
_entity_poly.pdbx_strand_id
1 'polypeptide(L)' 'NTMGTDEARDGALYDFAQARQIGADAFPRLYLQTREDYLYLVARGYSDFDRVRNIVDSIDV' A
#
# COMPACT_ATOMS: atom_id res chain seq x y z
N ASN A 1 -20.36 -10.86 -6.41
CA ASN A 1 -19.80 -11.96 -5.60
C ASN A 1 -18.73 -12.62 -6.45
N THR A 2 -17.53 -12.06 -6.45
CA THR A 2 -16.45 -12.35 -7.44
C THR A 2 -15.40 -13.30 -6.87
N MET A 3 -15.60 -13.79 -5.65
CA MET A 3 -14.67 -14.69 -4.98
C MET A 3 -14.69 -16.07 -5.68
N GLY A 4 -13.54 -16.50 -6.20
CA GLY A 4 -13.37 -17.82 -6.84
C GLY A 4 -13.24 -17.82 -8.36
N THR A 5 -13.22 -16.66 -9.03
CA THR A 5 -12.91 -16.56 -10.46
C THR A 5 -11.39 -16.52 -10.70
N ASP A 6 -10.95 -16.92 -11.88
CA ASP A 6 -9.54 -16.80 -12.29
C ASP A 6 -9.07 -15.34 -12.27
N GLU A 7 -9.95 -14.39 -12.63
CA GLU A 7 -9.66 -12.95 -12.56
C GLU A 7 -9.35 -12.49 -11.12
N ALA A 8 -10.11 -12.98 -10.13
CA ALA A 8 -9.85 -12.66 -8.73
C ALA A 8 -8.53 -13.28 -8.23
N ARG A 9 -8.17 -14.47 -8.73
CA ARG A 9 -6.88 -15.10 -8.45
C ARG A 9 -5.72 -14.32 -9.07
N ASP A 10 -5.84 -13.95 -10.33
CA ASP A 10 -4.79 -13.23 -11.06
C ASP A 10 -4.57 -11.84 -10.48
N GLY A 11 -5.64 -11.13 -10.13
CA GLY A 11 -5.56 -9.85 -9.41
C GLY A 11 -4.85 -9.98 -8.07
N ALA A 12 -5.20 -10.98 -7.25
CA ALA A 12 -4.54 -11.20 -5.98
C ALA A 12 -3.04 -11.53 -6.15
N LEU A 13 -2.69 -12.36 -7.13
CA LEU A 13 -1.29 -12.68 -7.44
C LEU A 13 -0.50 -11.43 -7.88
N TYR A 14 -1.11 -10.57 -8.70
CA TYR A 14 -0.53 -9.30 -9.10
C TYR A 14 -0.25 -8.40 -7.89
N ASP A 15 -1.23 -8.23 -7.00
CA ASP A 15 -1.10 -7.40 -5.79
C ASP A 15 0.02 -7.92 -4.87
N PHE A 16 0.11 -9.23 -4.65
CA PHE A 16 1.18 -9.83 -3.86
C PHE A 16 2.56 -9.68 -4.51
N ALA A 17 2.64 -9.79 -5.84
CA ALA A 17 3.88 -9.57 -6.57
C ALA A 17 4.34 -8.11 -6.44
N GLN A 18 3.42 -7.15 -6.58
CA GLN A 18 3.70 -5.73 -6.41
C GLN A 18 4.16 -5.43 -4.97
N ALA A 19 3.47 -5.95 -3.96
CA ALA A 19 3.86 -5.82 -2.56
C ALA A 19 5.30 -6.31 -2.30
N ARG A 20 5.69 -7.44 -2.91
CA ARG A 20 7.06 -7.95 -2.83
C ARG A 20 8.07 -7.01 -3.51
N GLN A 21 7.74 -6.47 -4.69
CA GLN A 21 8.63 -5.57 -5.43
C GLN A 21 8.92 -4.27 -4.67
N ILE A 22 7.92 -3.71 -3.97
CA ILE A 22 8.08 -2.52 -3.13
C ILE A 22 8.69 -2.82 -1.75
N GLY A 23 9.18 -4.04 -1.53
CA GLY A 23 9.86 -4.45 -0.29
C GLY A 23 8.94 -4.55 0.92
N ALA A 24 7.65 -4.88 0.74
CA ALA A 24 6.69 -5.09 1.83
C ALA A 24 7.02 -6.35 2.65
N ASP A 25 7.91 -6.22 3.65
CA ASP A 25 8.34 -7.32 4.53
C ASP A 25 7.43 -7.59 5.75
N ALA A 26 6.47 -6.70 6.02
CA ALA A 26 5.62 -6.72 7.21
C ALA A 26 4.30 -6.00 6.93
N PHE A 27 3.25 -6.35 7.67
CA PHE A 27 1.90 -5.81 7.51
C PHE A 27 1.32 -5.28 8.84
N PRO A 28 0.38 -4.32 8.82
CA PRO A 28 -0.04 -3.54 7.66
C PRO A 28 1.04 -2.57 7.18
N ARG A 29 1.01 -2.20 5.89
CA ARG A 29 1.85 -1.14 5.30
C ARG A 29 0.96 -0.18 4.55
N LEU A 30 1.25 1.11 4.67
CA LEU A 30 0.54 2.18 3.96
C LEU A 30 1.53 2.96 3.14
N TYR A 31 1.24 3.09 1.85
CA TYR A 31 2.01 3.91 0.91
C TYR A 31 1.10 5.00 0.32
N LEU A 32 1.66 6.18 0.08
CA LEU A 32 0.99 7.26 -0.64
C LEU A 32 1.66 7.45 -2.00
N GLN A 33 0.90 7.27 -3.07
CA GLN A 33 1.34 7.55 -4.43
C GLN A 33 1.08 9.02 -4.75
N THR A 34 2.13 9.79 -5.00
CA THR A 34 2.03 11.22 -5.34
C THR A 34 2.33 11.50 -6.81
N ARG A 35 3.00 10.56 -7.48
CA ARG A 35 3.34 10.57 -8.91
C ARG A 35 3.26 9.14 -9.43
N GLU A 36 3.24 8.96 -10.75
CA GLU A 36 3.08 7.64 -11.38
C GLU A 36 4.10 6.61 -10.90
N ASP A 37 5.34 7.01 -10.64
CA ASP A 37 6.47 6.14 -10.31
C ASP A 37 6.98 6.29 -8.86
N TYR A 38 6.28 7.06 -8.02
CA TYR A 38 6.77 7.40 -6.68
C TYR A 38 5.77 7.07 -5.56
N LEU A 39 6.25 6.29 -4.58
CA LEU A 39 5.50 5.88 -3.40
C LEU A 39 6.22 6.33 -2.12
N TYR A 40 5.55 7.15 -1.32
CA TYR A 40 5.99 7.49 0.04
C TYR A 40 5.51 6.41 1.03
N LEU A 41 6.39 5.89 1.88
CA LEU A 41 5.99 5.02 2.98
C LEU A 41 5.40 5.86 4.12
N VAL A 42 4.10 5.68 4.41
CA VAL A 42 3.36 6.43 5.44
C VAL A 42 3.30 5.66 6.76
N ALA A 43 3.14 4.33 6.71
CA ALA A 43 3.06 3.52 7.92
C ALA A 43 3.67 2.12 7.73
N ARG A 44 4.31 1.62 8.79
CA ARG A 44 4.78 0.24 8.93
C ARG A 44 4.25 -0.32 10.26
N GLY A 45 3.25 -1.18 10.18
CA GLY A 45 2.49 -1.65 11.33
C GLY A 45 1.29 -0.76 11.64
N TYR A 46 0.64 -1.03 12.77
CA TYR A 46 -0.47 -0.21 13.26
C TYR A 46 0.01 1.22 13.55
N SER A 47 -0.71 2.20 13.02
CA SER A 47 -0.54 3.62 13.29
C SER A 47 -1.91 4.23 13.55
N ASP A 48 -2.02 5.08 14.57
CA ASP A 48 -3.23 5.85 14.82
C ASP A 48 -3.48 6.89 13.71
N PHE A 49 -4.70 7.40 13.66
CA PHE A 49 -5.14 8.34 12.63
C PHE A 49 -4.33 9.63 12.63
N ASP A 50 -4.07 10.21 13.81
CA ASP A 50 -3.38 11.49 13.92
C ASP A 50 -1.94 11.37 13.41
N ARG A 51 -1.26 10.26 13.71
CA ARG A 51 0.06 9.95 13.18
C ARG A 51 0.06 9.86 11.65
N VAL A 52 -0.91 9.15 11.07
CA VAL A 52 -1.03 9.02 9.61
C VAL A 52 -1.28 10.38 8.96
N ARG A 53 -2.24 11.15 9.50
CA ARG A 53 -2.59 12.48 9.01
C ARG A 53 -1.38 13.42 9.01
N ASN A 54 -0.63 13.48 10.12
CA ASN A 54 0.54 14.36 10.21
C ASN A 54 1.63 14.03 9.17
N ILE A 55 1.81 12.74 8.83
CA ILE A 55 2.78 12.34 7.81
C ILE A 55 2.28 12.76 6.43
N VAL A 56 0.99 12.53 6.13
CA VAL A 56 0.39 12.93 4.85
C VAL A 56 0.47 14.44 4.67
N ASP A 57 0.11 15.22 5.70
CA ASP A 57 0.16 16.69 5.66
C ASP A 57 1.60 17.23 5.53
N SER A 58 2.61 16.44 5.90
CA SER A 58 4.03 16.79 5.72
C SER A 58 4.60 16.49 4.33
N ILE A 59 3.89 15.68 3.54
CA ILE A 59 4.28 15.38 2.16
C ILE A 59 3.76 16.53 1.30
N ASP A 60 4.68 17.36 0.81
CA ASP A 60 4.36 18.46 -0.12
C ASP A 60 4.09 17.84 -1.51
N VAL A 61 2.84 17.92 -1.95
CA VAL A 61 2.33 17.35 -3.22
C VAL A 61 1.99 18.44 -4.22
#